data_AF-A0AA47PBU5-F1
#
_entry.id   AF-A0AA47PBU5-F1
#
_cell.length_a   1.000
_cell.length_b   1.000
_cell.length_c   1.000
_cell.angle_alpha   90.00
_cell.angle_beta   90.00
_cell.angle_gamma   90.00
#
_symmetry.space_group_name_H-M   'P 1'
#
loop_
_entity.id
_entity.type
_entity.pdbx_description
1 polymer ?
#
loop_
_entity_poly.entity_id
_entity_poly.type
_entity_poly.pdbx_seq_one_letter_code
_entity_poly.pdbx_strand_id
1 'polypeptide(L)'
;MVKDKCVCMLCHQTLALSKRGHLERHHNTNHNAFKDSFPAKSAIHTGKVAELKAGVKAATEVSFRISHLLAKHKKMFSDGNLFKESMAITAETVF
;
A
#
# COMPACT_ATOMS: atom_id res chain seq x y z
N MET A 1 11.86 -6.21 -6.16
CA MET A 1 12.41 -5.42 -5.03
C MET A 1 12.26 -3.96 -5.39
N VAL A 2 11.27 -3.25 -4.82
CA VAL A 2 11.07 -1.81 -5.09
C VAL A 2 12.25 -1.08 -4.43
N LYS A 3 13.29 -0.78 -5.21
CA LYS A 3 14.42 0.05 -4.76
C LYS A 3 13.89 1.39 -4.24
N ASP A 4 14.08 1.67 -2.95
CA ASP A 4 14.13 3.00 -2.30
C ASP A 4 13.06 4.06 -2.66
N LYS A 5 11.90 3.64 -3.17
CA LYS A 5 10.83 4.55 -3.57
C LYS A 5 9.84 4.70 -2.42
N CYS A 6 9.83 5.88 -1.79
CA CYS A 6 8.82 6.23 -0.81
C CYS A 6 7.49 6.50 -1.52
N VAL A 7 6.37 5.93 -1.06
CA VAL A 7 5.06 6.12 -1.66
C VAL A 7 4.14 6.79 -0.65
N CYS A 8 3.39 7.81 -1.07
CA CYS A 8 2.37 8.43 -0.25
C CYS A 8 1.15 7.52 -0.14
N MET A 9 0.71 7.19 1.07
CA MET A 9 -0.48 6.35 1.28
C MET A 9 -1.80 7.08 1.05
N LEU A 10 -1.78 8.40 0.83
CA LEU A 10 -3.00 9.19 0.58
C LEU A 10 -3.30 9.32 -0.92
N CYS A 11 -2.27 9.42 -1.76
CA CYS A 11 -2.42 9.59 -3.22
C CYS A 11 -1.68 8.54 -4.06
N HIS A 12 -0.97 7.60 -3.44
CA HIS A 12 -0.14 6.59 -4.10
C HIS A 12 0.95 7.14 -5.03
N GLN A 13 1.25 8.44 -4.93
CA GLN A 13 2.37 9.04 -5.65
C GLN A 13 3.70 8.57 -5.07
N THR A 14 4.64 8.27 -5.96
CA THR A 14 6.02 7.95 -5.57
C THR A 14 6.79 9.25 -5.33
N LEU A 15 7.39 9.37 -4.15
CA LEU A 15 8.29 10.44 -3.77
C LEU A 15 9.73 10.05 -4.07
N ALA A 16 10.48 11.01 -4.62
CA ALA A 16 11.89 10.84 -4.96
C ALA A 16 12.78 10.63 -3.72
N LEU A 17 12.39 11.18 -2.56
CA LEU A 17 13.19 11.13 -1.33
C LEU A 17 12.31 10.85 -0.12
N SER A 18 12.77 9.94 0.74
CA SER A 18 12.13 9.56 2.01
C SER A 18 12.51 10.47 3.20
N LYS A 19 13.20 11.58 2.95
CA LYS A 19 13.62 12.54 3.99
C LYS A 19 12.40 13.28 4.55
N ARG A 20 12.33 13.45 5.88
CA ARG A 20 11.22 14.13 6.59
C ARG A 20 10.73 15.40 5.89
N GLY A 21 11.62 16.35 5.57
CA GLY A 21 11.21 17.60 4.92
C GLY A 21 10.53 17.43 3.55
N HIS A 22 10.86 16.38 2.80
CA HIS A 22 10.19 16.07 1.53
C HIS A 22 8.79 15.50 1.76
N LEU A 23 8.65 14.63 2.77
CA LEU A 23 7.37 14.04 3.15
C LEU A 23 6.41 15.12 3.69
N GLU A 24 6.92 15.99 4.57
CA GLU A 24 6.14 17.10 5.14
C GLU A 24 5.72 18.09 4.06
N ARG A 25 6.62 18.47 3.15
CA ARG A 25 6.27 19.34 2.02
C ARG A 25 5.19 18.70 1.16
N HIS A 26 5.39 17.44 0.74
CA HIS A 26 4.40 16.73 -0.08
C HIS A 26 3.03 16.67 0.61
N HIS A 27 3.00 16.32 1.90
CA HIS A 27 1.76 16.27 2.66
C HIS A 27 1.09 17.64 2.76
N ASN A 28 1.83 18.69 3.16
CA ASN A 28 1.25 20.02 3.33
C ASN A 28 0.82 20.66 1.99
N THR A 29 1.46 20.33 0.87
CA THR A 29 1.09 20.91 -0.44
C THR A 29 -0.02 20.15 -1.15
N ASN A 30 -0.02 18.80 -1.10
CA ASN A 30 -0.97 17.97 -1.85
C ASN A 30 -2.15 17.48 -1.00
N HIS A 31 -2.02 17.55 0.32
CA HIS A 31 -2.99 17.07 1.30
C HIS A 31 -3.26 18.12 2.39
N ASN A 32 -3.31 19.40 2.01
CA ASN A 32 -3.56 20.51 2.94
C ASN A 32 -4.86 20.33 3.75
N ALA A 33 -5.94 19.89 3.10
CA ALA A 33 -7.24 19.64 3.71
C ALA A 33 -7.28 18.39 4.61
N PHE A 34 -6.23 17.57 4.62
CA PHE A 34 -6.20 16.36 5.45
C PHE A 34 -6.27 16.70 6.95
N LYS A 35 -5.64 17.79 7.37
CA LYS A 35 -5.67 18.23 8.78
C LYS A 35 -7.04 18.74 9.21
N ASP A 36 -7.81 19.28 8.27
CA ASP A 36 -9.16 19.78 8.52
C ASP A 36 -10.14 18.60 8.65
N SER A 37 -10.04 17.62 7.75
CA SER A 37 -10.88 16.42 7.75
C SER A 37 -10.49 15.40 8.82
N PHE A 38 -9.20 15.32 9.17
CA PHE A 38 -8.64 14.39 10.16
C PHE A 38 -7.74 15.14 11.16
N PRO A 39 -8.32 15.90 12.10
CA PRO A 39 -7.54 16.67 13.06
C PRO A 39 -6.62 15.80 13.91
N ALA A 40 -5.41 16.28 14.15
CA ALA A 40 -4.42 15.54 14.94
C ALA A 40 -4.97 15.21 16.33
N LYS A 41 -4.64 14.01 16.83
CA LYS A 41 -5.10 13.47 18.13
C LYS A 41 -6.61 13.21 18.23
N SER A 42 -7.38 13.35 17.15
CA SER A 42 -8.78 12.93 17.12
C SER A 42 -8.93 11.41 16.95
N ALA A 43 -10.05 10.85 17.41
CA ALA A 43 -10.39 9.45 17.17
C ALA A 43 -10.48 9.13 15.67
N ILE A 44 -10.99 10.09 14.87
CA ILE A 44 -11.14 9.96 13.41
C ILE A 44 -9.77 9.86 12.74
N HIS A 45 -8.80 10.68 13.15
CA HIS A 45 -7.43 10.59 12.65
C HIS A 45 -6.79 9.24 13.00
N THR A 46 -6.94 8.77 14.23
CA THR A 46 -6.43 7.45 14.65
C THR A 46 -7.07 6.32 13.84
N GLY A 47 -8.39 6.38 13.61
CA GLY A 47 -9.12 5.43 12.77
C GLY A 47 -8.59 5.43 11.33
N LYS A 48 -8.38 6.61 10.73
CA LYS A 48 -7.86 6.72 9.37
C LYS A 48 -6.43 6.16 9.24
N VAL A 49 -5.57 6.43 10.22
CA VAL A 49 -4.21 5.87 10.25
C VAL A 49 -4.24 4.35 10.42
N ALA A 50 -5.15 3.82 11.24
CA ALA A 50 -5.33 2.38 11.40
C ALA A 50 -5.80 1.71 10.11
N GLU A 51 -6.77 2.30 9.41
CA GLU A 51 -7.24 1.85 8.08
C GLU A 51 -6.09 1.80 7.06
N LEU A 52 -5.33 2.90 6.93
CA LEU A 52 -4.20 2.96 6.01
C LEU A 52 -3.12 1.91 6.34
N LYS A 53 -2.86 1.66 7.63
CA LYS A 53 -1.92 0.61 8.08
C LYS A 53 -2.46 -0.80 7.79
N ALA A 54 -3.76 -1.03 7.94
CA ALA A 54 -4.38 -2.31 7.62
C ALA A 54 -4.23 -2.64 6.13
N GLY A 55 -4.42 -1.67 5.24
CA GLY A 55 -4.19 -1.83 3.81
C GLY A 55 -2.75 -2.29 3.46
N VAL A 56 -1.73 -1.76 4.14
CA VAL A 56 -0.34 -2.20 3.94
C VAL A 56 -0.12 -3.64 4.39
N LYS A 57 -0.73 -4.05 5.51
CA LYS A 57 -0.66 -5.43 5.99
C LYS A 57 -1.31 -6.40 5.00
N ALA A 58 -2.50 -6.07 4.51
CA ALA A 58 -3.20 -6.85 3.50
C ALA A 58 -2.36 -7.00 2.21
N ALA A 59 -1.78 -5.90 1.70
CA ALA A 59 -0.92 -5.94 0.52
C ALA A 59 0.34 -6.80 0.71
N THR A 60 0.92 -6.78 1.92
CA THR A 60 2.08 -7.61 2.28
C THR A 60 1.70 -9.09 2.28
N GLU A 61 0.55 -9.43 2.85
CA GLU A 61 0.02 -10.80 2.89
C GLU A 61 -0.28 -11.33 1.49
N VAL A 62 -0.95 -10.55 0.64
CA VAL A 62 -1.19 -10.89 -0.78
C VAL A 62 0.12 -11.17 -1.49
N SER A 63 1.11 -10.28 -1.35
CA SER A 63 2.41 -10.43 -2.00
C SER A 63 3.11 -11.71 -1.58
N PHE A 64 3.00 -12.09 -0.30
CA PHE A 64 3.53 -13.35 0.22
C PHE A 64 2.80 -14.56 -0.36
N ARG A 65 1.46 -14.57 -0.34
CA ARG A 65 0.63 -15.67 -0.86
C ARG A 65 0.85 -15.89 -2.36
N ILE A 66 0.91 -14.82 -3.15
CA ILE A 66 1.24 -14.89 -4.58
C ILE A 66 2.65 -15.43 -4.79
N SER A 67 3.63 -14.95 -4.03
CA SER A 67 5.01 -15.44 -4.13
C SER A 67 5.10 -16.94 -3.81
N HIS A 68 4.34 -17.40 -2.80
CA HIS A 68 4.22 -18.82 -2.45
C HIS A 68 3.59 -19.64 -3.59
N LEU A 69 2.52 -19.12 -4.22
CA LEU A 69 1.87 -19.76 -5.37
C LEU A 69 2.85 -19.92 -6.54
N LEU A 70 3.55 -18.84 -6.92
CA LEU A 70 4.54 -18.87 -8.00
C LEU A 70 5.67 -19.87 -7.72
N ALA A 71 6.15 -19.93 -6.48
CA ALA A 71 7.17 -20.89 -6.05
C ALA A 71 6.66 -22.35 -6.15
N LYS A 72 5.41 -22.61 -5.73
CA LYS A 72 4.78 -23.93 -5.80
C LYS A 72 4.69 -24.44 -7.24
N HIS A 73 4.33 -23.57 -8.19
CA HIS A 73 4.23 -23.92 -9.60
C HIS A 73 5.57 -23.87 -10.35
N LYS A 74 6.64 -23.38 -9.70
CA LYS A 74 7.99 -23.21 -10.28
C LYS A 74 8.00 -22.40 -11.58
N LYS A 75 7.02 -21.52 -11.73
CA LYS A 75 6.80 -20.70 -12.93
C LYS A 75 6.37 -19.31 -12.50
N MET A 76 6.82 -18.31 -13.27
CA MET A 76 6.32 -16.95 -13.14
C MET A 76 4.89 -16.86 -13.71
N PHE A 77 4.37 -15.64 -13.89
CA PHE A 77 3.12 -15.36 -14.61
C PHE A 77 3.23 -15.67 -16.12
N SER A 78 3.57 -16.91 -16.45
CA SER A 78 3.63 -17.42 -17.82
C SER A 78 2.32 -18.06 -18.27
N ASP A 79 1.40 -18.30 -17.34
CA ASP A 79 0.08 -18.92 -17.56
C ASP A 79 -1.02 -18.00 -17.02
N GLY A 80 -2.08 -17.81 -17.83
CA GLY A 80 -3.27 -17.04 -17.44
C GLY A 80 -3.99 -17.64 -16.23
N ASN A 81 -3.88 -18.94 -15.97
CA ASN A 81 -4.45 -19.57 -14.78
C ASN A 81 -3.75 -19.10 -13.50
N LEU A 82 -2.42 -19.02 -13.51
CA LEU A 82 -1.63 -18.50 -12.38
C LEU A 82 -1.96 -17.03 -12.08
N PHE A 83 -2.18 -16.25 -13.13
CA PHE A 83 -2.63 -14.87 -12.99
C PHE A 83 -4.02 -14.79 -12.37
N LYS A 84 -4.97 -15.59 -12.86
CA LYS A 84 -6.34 -15.65 -12.34
C LYS A 84 -6.37 -16.03 -10.85
N GLU A 85 -5.60 -17.04 -10.47
CA GLU A 85 -5.50 -17.48 -9.07
C GLU A 85 -4.85 -16.40 -8.18
N SER A 86 -3.83 -15.71 -8.69
CA SER A 86 -3.23 -14.57 -7.96
C SER A 86 -4.21 -13.41 -7.77
N MET A 87 -5.09 -13.16 -8.75
CA MET A 87 -6.16 -12.17 -8.63
C MET A 87 -7.23 -12.61 -7.62
N ALA A 88 -7.58 -13.91 -7.58
CA ALA A 88 -8.47 -14.44 -6.55
C ALA A 88 -7.90 -14.27 -5.14
N ILE A 89 -6.62 -14.62 -4.94
CA ILE A 89 -5.90 -14.39 -3.66
C ILE A 89 -5.93 -12.91 -3.27
N THR A 90 -5.71 -12.01 -4.23
CA THR A 90 -5.76 -10.56 -4.00
C THR A 90 -7.16 -10.15 -3.55
N ALA A 91 -8.20 -10.64 -4.23
CA ALA A 91 -9.58 -10.29 -3.92
C ALA A 91 -9.99 -10.73 -2.50
N GLU A 92 -9.65 -11.96 -2.10
CA GLU A 92 -9.98 -12.52 -0.78
C GLU A 92 -9.27 -11.86 0.39
N THR A 93 -8.12 -11.21 0.15
CA THR A 93 -7.28 -10.66 1.23
C THR A 93 -7.44 -9.14 1.35
N VAL A 94 -7.84 -8.45 0.28
CA VAL A 94 -7.91 -6.97 0.22
C VAL A 94 -9.34 -6.44 0.30
N PHE A 95 -10.33 -7.18 -0.20
CA PHE A 95 -11.75 -6.78 -0.22
C PHE A 95 -12.58 -7.66 0.72
#